data_AF-A0A090VYN3-F1
#
_entry.id   AF-A0A090VYN3-F1
#
_cell.length_a   1.000
_cell.length_b   1.000
_cell.length_c   1.000
_cell.angle_alpha   90.00
_cell.angle_beta   90.00
_cell.angle_gamma   90.00
#
_symmetry.space_group_name_H-M   'P 1'
#
loop_
_entity.id
_entity.type
_entity.pdbx_description
1 polymer ?
#
loop_
_entity_poly.entity_id
_entity_poly.type
_entity_poly.pdbx_seq_one_letter_code
_entity_poly.pdbx_strand_id
1 'polypeptide(L)' 'MLLRQSPKINLNRLIDSLKPKQIIADGSNYKSYIEHWELICKKRKLPFHQTSKKGAFVLNY' A
#
# COMPACT_ATOMS: atom_id res chain seq x y z
N MET A 1 1.02 1.70 7.33
CA MET A 1 1.15 0.24 7.25
C MET A 1 2.02 -0.11 6.05
N LEU A 2 2.91 -1.09 6.18
CA LEU A 2 3.88 -1.47 5.15
C LEU A 2 3.50 -2.82 4.52
N LEU A 3 3.43 -2.87 3.19
CA LEU A 3 3.24 -4.08 2.39
C LEU A 3 4.56 -4.41 1.68
N ARG A 4 5.07 -5.63 1.90
CA ARG A 4 6.32 -6.12 1.30
C ARG A 4 6.19 -7.58 0.88
N GLN A 5 6.98 -8.00 -0.10
CA GLN A 5 7.04 -9.38 -0.58
C GLN A 5 5.77 -9.89 -1.28
N SER A 6 5.01 -8.99 -1.92
CA SER A 6 3.79 -9.32 -2.68
C SER A 6 2.78 -10.19 -1.93
N PRO A 7 2.33 -9.79 -0.73
CA PRO A 7 1.41 -10.57 0.09
C PRO A 7 0.11 -10.81 -0.66
N LYS A 8 -0.31 -12.07 -0.72
CA LYS A 8 -1.61 -12.46 -1.30
C LYS A 8 -2.73 -12.16 -0.28
N ILE A 9 -3.07 -10.88 -0.14
CA ILE A 9 -4.06 -10.39 0.83
C ILE A 9 -5.22 -9.67 0.13
N ASN A 10 -6.41 -9.78 0.72
CA ASN A 10 -7.54 -8.95 0.34
C ASN A 10 -7.44 -7.59 1.06
N LEU A 11 -6.98 -6.56 0.34
CA LEU A 11 -6.73 -5.24 0.90
C LEU A 11 -8.00 -4.58 1.45
N ASN A 12 -9.18 -4.85 0.88
CA ASN A 12 -10.44 -4.29 1.39
C ASN A 12 -10.72 -4.76 2.81
N ARG A 13 -10.69 -6.08 3.04
CA ARG A 13 -10.90 -6.67 4.38
C ARG A 13 -9.88 -6.14 5.38
N LEU A 14 -8.66 -5.96 4.93
CA LEU A 14 -7.56 -5.51 5.77
C LEU A 14 -7.71 -4.03 6.16
N ILE A 15 -8.12 -3.18 5.22
CA ILE A 15 -8.50 -1.78 5.48
C ILE A 15 -9.67 -1.71 6.47
N ASP A 16 -10.72 -2.51 6.26
CA ASP A 16 -11.91 -2.47 7.10
C ASP A 16 -11.62 -2.94 8.54
N SER A 17 -10.73 -3.93 8.70
CA SER A 17 -10.35 -4.47 10.01
C SER A 17 -9.32 -3.62 10.76
N LEU A 18 -8.26 -3.15 10.08
CA LEU A 18 -7.14 -2.46 10.71
C LEU A 18 -7.25 -0.94 10.64
N LYS A 19 -8.15 -0.42 9.79
CA LYS A 19 -8.37 1.02 9.54
C LYS A 19 -7.06 1.82 9.44
N PRO A 20 -6.12 1.40 8.58
CA PRO A 20 -4.82 2.06 8.49
C PRO A 20 -5.01 3.48 7.97
N LYS A 21 -4.32 4.45 8.59
CA LYS A 21 -4.33 5.85 8.12
C LYS A 21 -3.59 6.06 6.80
N GLN A 22 -2.67 5.15 6.47
CA GLN A 22 -1.88 5.18 5.24
C GLN A 22 -1.33 3.79 4.91
N ILE A 23 -1.16 3.51 3.61
CA ILE A 23 -0.59 2.27 3.09
C ILE A 23 0.66 2.59 2.27
N ILE A 24 1.73 1.86 2.55
CA ILE A 24 3.03 2.01 1.90
C ILE A 24 3.36 0.66 1.27
N ALA A 25 3.60 0.64 -0.04
CA ALA A 25 4.12 -0.52 -0.75
C ALA A 25 5.60 -0.30 -1.03
N ASP A 26 6.44 -1.26 -0.63
CA ASP A 26 7.86 -1.20 -0.94
C ASP A 26 8.17 -1.70 -2.36
N GLY A 27 9.41 -1.52 -2.80
CA GLY A 27 9.88 -1.90 -4.14
C GLY A 27 9.94 -3.40 -4.42
N SER A 28 9.77 -4.25 -3.40
CA SER A 28 9.81 -5.70 -3.53
C SER A 28 8.51 -6.31 -4.09
N ASN A 29 7.46 -5.49 -4.28
CA ASN A 29 6.16 -5.97 -4.75
C ASN A 29 6.05 -5.97 -6.29
N TYR A 30 5.32 -6.93 -6.85
CA TYR A 30 4.99 -6.95 -8.29
C TYR A 30 4.17 -5.71 -8.68
N LYS A 31 4.45 -5.13 -9.85
CA LYS A 31 3.75 -3.94 -10.38
C LYS A 31 2.23 -4.11 -10.38
N SER A 32 1.73 -5.27 -10.81
CA SER A 32 0.29 -5.56 -10.87
C SER A 32 -0.39 -5.51 -9.49
N TYR A 33 0.29 -5.96 -8.44
CA TYR A 33 -0.23 -5.89 -7.06
C TYR A 33 -0.28 -4.45 -6.57
N ILE A 34 0.78 -3.68 -6.86
CA ILE A 34 0.85 -2.27 -6.47
C ILE A 34 -0.26 -1.46 -7.16
N GLU A 35 -0.47 -1.65 -8.46
CA GLU A 35 -1.56 -1.00 -9.22
C GLU A 35 -2.93 -1.37 -8.66
N HIS A 36 -3.14 -2.66 -8.34
CA HIS A 36 -4.39 -3.12 -7.73
C HIS A 36 -4.64 -2.46 -6.37
N TRP A 37 -3.62 -2.39 -5.52
CA TRP A 37 -3.72 -1.74 -4.20
C TRP A 37 -3.90 -0.22 -4.31
N GLU A 38 -3.23 0.43 -5.25
CA GLU A 38 -3.39 1.86 -5.53
C GLU A 38 -4.85 2.16 -5.94
N LEU A 39 -5.43 1.33 -6.81
CA LEU A 39 -6.83 1.46 -7.21
C LEU A 39 -7.80 1.32 -6.03
N ILE A 40 -7.58 0.34 -5.15
CA ILE A 40 -8.40 0.17 -3.94
C ILE A 40 -8.25 1.37 -3.01
N CYS A 41 -7.02 1.82 -2.76
CA CYS A 41 -6.75 2.97 -1.90
C CYS A 41 -7.39 4.24 -2.46
N LYS A 42 -7.31 4.46 -3.78
CA LYS A 42 -7.93 5.59 -4.47
C LYS A 42 -9.46 5.57 -4.31
N LYS A 43 -10.10 4.40 -4.45
CA LYS A 43 -11.54 4.23 -4.19
C LYS A 43 -11.92 4.54 -2.75
N ARG A 44 -11.09 4.13 -1.78
CA ARG A 44 -11.30 4.34 -0.34
C ARG A 44 -10.78 5.70 0.16
N LYS A 45 -10.26 6.56 -0.71
CA LYS A 45 -9.61 7.84 -0.38
C LYS A 45 -8.49 7.70 0.67
N LEU A 46 -7.74 6.60 0.61
CA LEU A 46 -6.62 6.35 1.49
C LEU A 46 -5.29 6.81 0.88
N PRO A 47 -4.42 7.45 1.66
CA PRO A 47 -3.05 7.75 1.24
C PRO A 47 -2.30 6.46 0.90
N PHE A 48 -1.82 6.36 -0.34
CA PHE A 48 -1.01 5.27 -0.83
C PHE A 48 0.36 5.80 -1.27
N HIS A 49 1.44 5.17 -0.78
CA HIS A 49 2.80 5.52 -1.14
C HIS A 49 3.54 4.30 -1.68
N GLN A 50 4.27 4.48 -2.79
CA GLN A 50 5.09 3.44 -3.40
C GLN A 50 6.55 3.87 -3.43
N THR A 51 7.42 3.16 -2.71
CA THR A 51 8.85 3.53 -2.66
C THR A 51 9.58 3.25 -3.97
N SER A 52 9.12 2.26 -4.76
CA SER A 52 9.71 1.95 -6.07
C SER A 52 9.52 3.06 -7.11
N LYS A 53 8.53 3.95 -6.94
CA LYS A 53 8.23 5.04 -7.88
C LYS A 53 8.61 6.41 -7.34
N LYS A 54 8.47 6.63 -6.03
CA LYS A 54 8.78 7.92 -5.37
C LYS A 54 10.14 7.94 -4.66
N GLY A 55 10.89 6.83 -4.66
CA GLY A 55 12.16 6.72 -3.96
C GLY A 55 11.95 6.38 -2.48
N ALA A 56 12.74 6.98 -1.59
CA ALA A 56 12.64 6.71 -0.16
C ALA A 56 11.35 7.31 0.44
N PHE A 57 10.60 6.51 1.20
CA PHE A 57 9.54 7.04 2.07
C PHE A 57 10.14 7.31 3.46
N VAL A 58 10.28 8.59 3.81
CA VAL A 58 10.78 8.99 5.12
C VAL A 58 9.61 8.99 6.10
N LEU A 59 9.57 7.97 6.95
CA LEU A 59 8.74 7.97 8.16
C LEU A 59 9.49 8.77 9.23
N ASN A 60 9.11 10.02 9.45
CA ASN A 60 9.50 10.73 10.66
C ASN A 60 8.63 10.23 11.82
N TYR A 61 9.28 9.77 12.89
CA TYR A 61 8.66 9.37 14.14
C TYR A 61 8.65 10.55 15.12
#